data_AF-A0A973J8Z8-F1
#
_entry.id   AF-A0A973J8Z8-F1
#
_cell.length_a   1.000
_cell.length_b   1.000
_cell.length_c   1.000
_cell.angle_alpha   90.00
_cell.angle_beta   90.00
_cell.angle_gamma   90.00
#
_symmetry.space_group_name_H-M   'P 1'
#
loop_
_entity.id
_entity.type
_entity.pdbx_description
1 polymer ?
#
loop_
_entity_poly.entity_id
_entity_poly.type
_entity_poly.pdbx_seq_one_letter_code
_entity_poly.pdbx_strand_id
1 'polypeptide(L)'
;NTSSGSRASSGSRTSSGGRASLYDDDESTTVPARRGLNSLLPILLALVGILLIGLLVVFVFFRGNTRTTTDSPSQVAAVATNQAATATAEQAAILGGTGQGDGATETITPTDVLASPTVEPTVVATVTVPDVSTASPALVSANTPLESAGWIYDFNQPTYAAPIIGPLGQYQPTNGRFVVVLVFAVNNTGTTQTIPTEFFVLKDAQGRVWNARPEVSDAYVIPNVNADLSQTQALSSDGLTRSVALIFDVAPDATNLVFFARSNPAQGWLVLPNV
;
A
#
# COMPACT_ATOMS: atom_id res chain seq x y z
N ASN A 1 -66.35 13.25 -45.31
CA ASN A 1 -65.20 13.05 -44.39
C ASN A 1 -64.86 14.37 -43.72
N THR A 2 -65.31 14.45 -42.46
CA THR A 2 -64.80 15.24 -41.31
C THR A 2 -63.55 16.11 -41.59
N SER A 3 -63.57 17.46 -41.56
CA SER A 3 -63.83 18.43 -40.45
C SER A 3 -63.00 18.14 -39.19
N SER A 4 -62.30 19.05 -38.51
CA SER A 4 -62.15 20.51 -38.57
C SER A 4 -61.10 20.89 -37.51
N GLY A 5 -60.28 21.92 -37.77
CA GLY A 5 -59.39 22.50 -36.78
C GLY A 5 -60.13 23.35 -35.73
N SER A 6 -59.54 23.47 -34.55
CA SER A 6 -60.03 24.36 -33.48
C SER A 6 -58.85 25.00 -32.74
N ARG A 7 -58.68 26.31 -32.99
CA ARG A 7 -58.06 27.27 -32.08
C ARG A 7 -59.05 27.59 -30.96
N ALA A 8 -58.57 27.82 -29.74
CA ALA A 8 -59.31 28.55 -28.71
C ALA A 8 -58.35 29.45 -27.91
N SER A 9 -58.75 30.70 -27.82
CA SER A 9 -58.15 31.81 -27.07
C SER A 9 -58.87 32.04 -25.74
N SER A 10 -58.32 32.96 -24.94
CA SER A 10 -58.95 33.72 -23.83
C SER A 10 -59.19 32.93 -22.53
N GLY A 11 -59.12 33.51 -21.32
CA GLY A 11 -59.01 34.91 -20.93
C GLY A 11 -58.99 35.03 -19.39
N SER A 12 -58.72 36.26 -18.97
CA SER A 12 -58.53 36.84 -17.63
C SER A 12 -59.65 36.64 -16.59
N ARG A 13 -59.26 36.71 -15.29
CA ARG A 13 -59.98 37.32 -14.11
C ARG A 13 -59.12 37.11 -12.84
N THR A 14 -58.57 38.11 -12.11
CA THR A 14 -59.19 39.03 -11.10
C THR A 14 -60.24 38.36 -10.21
N SER A 15 -60.36 38.53 -8.90
CA SER A 15 -59.67 39.27 -7.82
C SER A 15 -60.38 38.88 -6.49
N SER A 16 -59.73 39.17 -5.36
CA SER A 16 -60.29 39.66 -4.08
C SER A 16 -61.12 38.77 -3.14
N GLY A 17 -60.73 38.85 -1.85
CA GLY A 17 -61.58 38.65 -0.65
C GLY A 17 -60.94 37.68 0.34
N GLY A 18 -60.19 38.06 1.37
CA GLY A 18 -60.32 39.23 2.24
C GLY A 18 -61.00 38.82 3.54
N ARG A 19 -60.24 38.64 4.63
CA ARG A 19 -60.76 38.72 6.01
C ARG A 19 -59.67 39.14 6.99
N ALA A 20 -59.92 40.29 7.59
CA ALA A 20 -59.09 41.04 8.53
C ALA A 20 -59.36 40.60 9.98
N SER A 21 -58.36 40.84 10.84
CA SER A 21 -58.41 40.87 12.30
C SER A 21 -57.14 41.63 12.73
N LEU A 22 -57.13 42.95 12.92
CA LEU A 22 -57.71 43.79 14.00
C LEU A 22 -56.90 43.64 15.31
N TYR A 23 -56.50 44.79 15.89
CA TYR A 23 -55.48 45.07 16.95
C TYR A 23 -54.04 45.10 16.42
N ASP A 24 -53.13 46.03 16.72
CA ASP A 24 -53.03 47.32 17.44
C ASP A 24 -51.72 47.92 16.86
N ASP A 25 -51.70 49.13 16.32
CA ASP A 25 -51.43 50.40 16.99
C ASP A 25 -49.93 50.76 17.05
N ASP A 26 -49.71 52.06 16.88
CA ASP A 26 -48.50 52.85 17.07
C ASP A 26 -47.39 52.99 16.02
N GLU A 27 -47.01 54.25 15.90
CA GLU A 27 -46.09 54.91 14.99
C GLU A 27 -44.65 54.37 15.02
N SER A 28 -44.03 54.25 13.85
CA SER A 28 -42.64 54.67 13.68
C SER A 28 -42.25 54.72 12.20
N THR A 29 -42.09 55.95 11.70
CA THR A 29 -40.95 56.35 10.87
C THR A 29 -40.39 55.28 9.92
N THR A 30 -40.85 55.25 8.67
CA THR A 30 -40.10 54.61 7.58
C THR A 30 -38.84 55.43 7.27
N VAL A 31 -37.81 55.25 8.09
CA VAL A 31 -36.42 55.59 7.75
C VAL A 31 -36.01 54.65 6.60
N PRO A 32 -35.42 55.14 5.50
CA PRO A 32 -34.92 54.24 4.48
C PRO A 32 -33.89 53.33 5.13
N ALA A 33 -34.03 52.01 4.95
CA ALA A 33 -33.06 51.03 5.39
C ALA A 33 -31.70 51.42 4.80
N ARG A 34 -30.88 52.11 5.59
CA ARG A 34 -29.46 52.28 5.34
C ARG A 34 -28.91 50.88 5.30
N ARG A 35 -28.71 50.38 4.07
CA ARG A 35 -27.91 49.20 3.77
C ARG A 35 -26.52 49.52 4.33
N GLY A 36 -26.30 49.12 5.58
CA GLY A 36 -25.02 49.19 6.26
C GLY A 36 -24.05 48.39 5.43
N LEU A 37 -23.32 49.07 4.55
CA LEU A 37 -22.16 48.56 3.87
C LEU A 37 -21.19 48.15 4.97
N ASN A 38 -21.13 46.84 5.24
CA ASN A 38 -20.13 46.25 6.11
C ASN A 38 -18.75 46.66 5.59
N SER A 39 -18.18 47.72 6.16
CA SER A 39 -16.82 48.20 5.86
C SER A 39 -15.75 47.13 6.10
N LEU A 40 -16.14 46.00 6.70
CA LEU A 40 -15.35 44.81 6.93
C LEU A 40 -15.23 43.91 5.69
N LEU A 41 -16.21 43.92 4.78
CA LEU A 41 -16.18 43.14 3.54
C LEU A 41 -15.03 43.56 2.59
N PRO A 42 -14.80 44.86 2.31
CA PRO A 42 -13.68 45.25 1.46
C PRO A 42 -12.33 44.96 2.12
N ILE A 43 -12.23 45.02 3.45
CA ILE A 43 -11.02 44.70 4.20
C ILE A 43 -10.73 43.19 4.14
N LEU A 44 -11.76 42.35 4.31
CA LEU A 44 -11.63 40.89 4.19
C LEU A 44 -11.23 40.49 2.76
N LEU A 45 -11.85 41.09 1.74
CA LEU A 45 -11.49 40.85 0.34
C LEU A 45 -10.06 41.31 0.02
N ALA A 46 -9.60 42.42 0.60
CA ALA A 46 -8.23 42.89 0.47
C ALA A 46 -7.24 41.91 1.13
N LEU A 47 -7.55 41.38 2.32
CA LEU A 47 -6.71 40.40 3.01
C LEU A 47 -6.62 39.07 2.24
N VAL A 48 -7.75 38.57 1.72
CA VAL A 48 -7.78 37.36 0.88
C VAL A 48 -7.01 37.59 -0.41
N GLY A 49 -7.16 38.77 -1.02
CA GLY A 49 -6.39 39.16 -2.21
C GLY A 49 -4.89 39.18 -1.95
N ILE A 50 -4.44 39.78 -0.84
CA ILE A 50 -3.03 39.83 -0.44
C ILE A 50 -2.50 38.42 -0.16
N LEU A 51 -3.27 37.57 0.51
CA LEU A 51 -2.90 36.18 0.77
C LEU A 51 -2.71 35.39 -0.55
N LEU A 52 -3.65 35.52 -1.49
CA LEU A 52 -3.58 34.83 -2.78
C LEU A 52 -2.43 35.35 -3.65
N ILE A 53 -2.17 36.66 -3.64
CA ILE A 53 -1.03 37.26 -4.32
C ILE A 53 0.28 36.79 -3.67
N GLY A 54 0.35 36.74 -2.34
CA GLY A 54 1.50 36.19 -1.61
C GLY A 54 1.74 34.72 -1.94
N LEU A 55 0.70 33.90 -2.01
CA LEU A 55 0.80 32.49 -2.38
C LEU A 55 1.21 32.34 -3.86
N LEU A 56 0.72 33.19 -4.76
CA LEU A 56 1.16 33.22 -6.16
C LEU A 56 2.63 33.63 -6.28
N VAL A 57 3.08 34.63 -5.53
CA VAL A 57 4.50 35.05 -5.48
C VAL A 57 5.36 33.91 -4.94
N VAL A 58 4.99 33.27 -3.83
CA VAL A 58 5.67 32.08 -3.31
C VAL A 58 5.68 30.97 -4.37
N PHE A 59 4.55 30.69 -5.02
CA PHE A 59 4.45 29.64 -6.02
C PHE A 59 5.30 29.92 -7.27
N VAL A 60 5.37 31.17 -7.74
CA VAL A 60 6.18 31.57 -8.90
C VAL A 60 7.67 31.61 -8.56
N PHE A 61 8.05 32.15 -7.40
CA PHE A 61 9.44 32.21 -6.98
C PHE A 61 9.98 30.84 -6.53
N PHE A 62 9.20 30.00 -5.86
CA PHE A 62 9.61 28.64 -5.48
C PHE A 62 9.48 27.61 -6.60
N ARG A 63 8.67 27.86 -7.65
CA ARG A 63 8.73 27.06 -8.90
C ARG A 63 9.80 27.55 -9.88
N GLY A 64 10.34 28.76 -9.71
CA GLY A 64 11.37 29.36 -10.57
C GLY A 64 12.78 28.82 -10.37
N ASN A 65 13.07 28.13 -9.26
CA ASN A 65 14.41 27.65 -8.91
C ASN A 65 14.72 26.19 -9.30
N THR A 66 13.86 25.51 -10.08
CA THR A 66 14.15 24.16 -10.61
C THR A 66 14.39 24.13 -12.11
N ARG A 67 15.03 25.18 -12.66
CA ARG A 67 15.72 25.09 -13.95
C ARG A 67 17.23 25.11 -13.75
N THR A 68 17.77 23.97 -13.35
CA THR A 68 19.15 23.60 -13.69
C THR A 68 19.10 22.72 -14.93
N THR A 69 19.38 23.32 -16.08
CA THR A 69 19.87 22.56 -17.24
C THR A 69 21.34 22.26 -16.98
N THR A 70 21.64 21.04 -16.52
CA THR A 70 22.95 20.40 -16.62
C THR A 70 22.73 18.89 -16.70
N ASP A 71 23.50 18.25 -17.59
CA ASP A 71 23.67 16.82 -17.82
C ASP A 71 23.10 15.83 -16.79
N SER A 72 22.49 14.76 -17.31
CA SER A 72 22.33 13.49 -16.58
C SER A 72 23.62 13.10 -15.86
N PRO A 73 23.63 12.99 -14.52
CA PRO A 73 24.69 12.33 -13.82
C PRO A 73 24.21 10.93 -13.43
N SER A 74 24.67 9.96 -14.21
CA SER A 74 25.25 8.76 -13.60
C SER A 74 26.21 9.17 -12.49
N GLN A 75 26.20 8.43 -11.37
CA GLN A 75 27.21 8.43 -10.30
C GLN A 75 27.39 9.72 -9.47
N VAL A 76 27.04 9.63 -8.18
CA VAL A 76 28.00 9.92 -7.12
C VAL A 76 27.83 8.87 -6.02
N ALA A 77 28.71 7.86 -6.06
CA ALA A 77 29.10 7.12 -4.88
C ALA A 77 30.28 7.86 -4.19
N ALA A 78 30.39 7.66 -2.88
CA ALA A 78 31.44 8.13 -1.96
C ALA A 78 31.33 9.64 -1.60
N VAL A 79 31.39 10.06 -0.34
CA VAL A 79 32.41 9.72 0.68
C VAL A 79 31.85 9.92 2.10
N ALA A 80 31.99 8.91 2.97
CA ALA A 80 32.35 9.09 4.39
C ALA A 80 32.79 7.75 5.01
N THR A 81 34.09 7.47 4.84
CA THR A 81 35.05 6.95 5.84
C THR A 81 34.77 5.62 6.57
N ASN A 82 35.58 4.64 6.19
CA ASN A 82 35.97 3.45 6.96
C ASN A 82 36.33 3.78 8.42
N GLN A 83 35.72 3.10 9.39
CA GLN A 83 36.41 2.68 10.61
C GLN A 83 35.66 1.57 11.36
N ALA A 84 36.45 0.70 12.00
CA ALA A 84 36.10 -0.43 12.86
C ALA A 84 35.74 -1.77 12.17
N ALA A 85 36.77 -2.37 11.54
CA ALA A 85 37.05 -3.77 11.83
C ALA A 85 37.94 -3.80 13.09
N THR A 86 37.55 -4.53 14.13
CA THR A 86 38.35 -5.36 15.06
C THR A 86 37.48 -5.74 16.28
N ALA A 87 37.08 -7.02 16.37
CA ALA A 87 36.95 -7.81 17.60
C ALA A 87 36.26 -9.14 17.24
N THR A 88 37.01 -10.18 16.90
CA THR A 88 37.50 -11.23 17.81
C THR A 88 36.68 -12.51 17.56
N ALA A 89 37.24 -13.35 16.69
CA ALA A 89 36.98 -14.78 16.70
C ALA A 89 37.78 -15.38 17.86
N GLU A 90 37.10 -15.88 18.90
CA GLU A 90 37.73 -16.67 19.95
C GLU A 90 36.69 -17.58 20.61
N GLN A 91 36.62 -18.84 20.17
CA GLN A 91 36.75 -20.02 21.04
C GLN A 91 36.48 -21.32 20.28
N ALA A 92 37.57 -21.92 19.84
CA ALA A 92 37.69 -23.37 19.69
C ALA A 92 39.02 -23.76 20.36
N ALA A 93 38.94 -24.37 21.55
CA ALA A 93 39.87 -25.38 22.08
C ALA A 93 39.70 -25.51 23.60
N ILE A 94 39.22 -26.68 24.05
CA ILE A 94 39.69 -27.27 25.31
C ILE A 94 39.80 -28.78 25.09
N LEU A 95 41.04 -29.22 24.92
CA LEU A 95 41.50 -30.60 24.96
C LEU A 95 42.54 -30.66 26.09
N GLY A 96 42.42 -31.63 26.98
CA GLY A 96 43.51 -32.09 27.85
C GLY A 96 43.41 -31.69 29.31
N GLY A 97 43.08 -32.68 30.15
CA GLY A 97 43.17 -32.58 31.61
C GLY A 97 43.11 -33.97 32.25
N THR A 98 44.22 -34.71 32.20
CA THR A 98 44.47 -35.94 32.96
C THR A 98 44.73 -35.63 34.43
N GLY A 99 44.04 -36.33 35.33
CA GLY A 99 44.25 -36.27 36.77
C GLY A 99 43.69 -37.50 37.49
N GLN A 100 44.63 -38.30 37.99
CA GLN A 100 44.53 -39.61 38.64
C GLN A 100 43.68 -39.61 39.93
N GLY A 101 42.85 -40.64 40.11
CA GLY A 101 42.12 -40.94 41.35
C GLY A 101 41.87 -42.44 41.48
N ASP A 102 42.27 -42.98 42.63
CA ASP A 102 42.45 -44.37 43.01
C ASP A 102 41.14 -45.15 43.27
N GLY A 103 41.18 -46.49 43.09
CA GLY A 103 40.31 -47.42 43.81
C GLY A 103 39.21 -48.18 43.04
N ALA A 104 39.34 -49.52 43.10
CA ALA A 104 38.30 -50.56 43.10
C ALA A 104 38.10 -51.40 41.82
N THR A 105 38.57 -52.65 41.96
CA THR A 105 38.26 -53.87 41.21
C THR A 105 36.76 -54.14 41.13
N GLU A 106 36.21 -54.30 39.92
CA GLU A 106 35.15 -55.29 39.65
C GLU A 106 35.30 -55.88 38.23
N THR A 107 35.28 -57.22 38.19
CA THR A 107 35.20 -58.04 36.99
C THR A 107 33.76 -58.11 36.52
N ILE A 108 33.47 -57.72 35.28
CA ILE A 108 32.31 -58.17 34.50
C ILE A 108 32.63 -58.08 33.00
N THR A 109 32.67 -59.22 32.33
CA THR A 109 32.27 -59.40 30.91
C THR A 109 30.80 -59.83 30.92
N PRO A 110 29.96 -59.72 29.86
CA PRO A 110 30.27 -59.46 28.44
C PRO A 110 29.26 -58.50 27.71
N THR A 111 29.58 -58.18 26.44
CA THR A 111 28.67 -57.80 25.32
C THR A 111 27.59 -56.73 25.56
N ASP A 112 27.80 -55.52 25.02
CA ASP A 112 26.71 -54.72 24.47
C ASP A 112 27.16 -53.99 23.20
N VAL A 113 26.49 -54.30 22.09
CA VAL A 113 26.71 -53.68 20.79
C VAL A 113 25.95 -52.36 20.82
N LEU A 114 26.68 -51.26 20.87
CA LEU A 114 26.13 -49.91 20.79
C LEU A 114 25.34 -49.75 19.47
N ALA A 115 24.02 -49.93 19.54
CA ALA A 115 23.13 -49.61 18.44
C ALA A 115 23.22 -48.11 18.17
N SER A 116 23.68 -47.76 16.98
CA SER A 116 23.69 -46.39 16.48
C SER A 116 22.26 -45.83 16.48
N PRO A 117 22.01 -44.59 16.94
CA PRO A 117 20.68 -44.01 16.87
C PRO A 117 20.26 -43.92 15.40
N THR A 118 19.22 -44.65 15.05
CA THR A 118 18.55 -44.51 13.75
C THR A 118 17.96 -43.10 13.71
N VAL A 119 18.55 -42.25 12.88
CA VAL A 119 17.97 -40.95 12.53
C VAL A 119 16.74 -41.25 11.71
N GLU A 120 15.56 -41.22 12.34
CA GLU A 120 14.30 -41.25 11.62
C GLU A 120 14.28 -40.03 10.69
N PRO A 121 14.08 -40.22 9.37
CA PRO A 121 14.03 -39.11 8.45
C PRO A 121 12.78 -38.28 8.78
N THR A 122 12.98 -37.11 9.37
CA THR A 122 11.95 -36.08 9.48
C THR A 122 11.42 -35.82 8.07
N VAL A 123 10.23 -36.34 7.77
CA VAL A 123 9.53 -36.05 6.53
C VAL A 123 9.19 -34.57 6.54
N VAL A 124 9.99 -33.77 5.83
CA VAL A 124 9.66 -32.37 5.56
C VAL A 124 8.40 -32.40 4.71
N ALA A 125 7.26 -32.08 5.32
CA ALA A 125 6.01 -31.91 4.58
C ALA A 125 6.24 -30.87 3.49
N THR A 126 6.17 -31.31 2.24
CA THR A 126 6.26 -30.39 1.09
C THR A 126 4.98 -29.56 1.08
N VAL A 127 5.08 -28.30 1.49
CA VAL A 127 3.96 -27.36 1.39
C VAL A 127 3.66 -27.18 -0.10
N THR A 128 2.53 -27.71 -0.54
CA THR A 128 2.09 -27.58 -1.94
C THR A 128 1.57 -26.17 -2.15
N VAL A 129 2.24 -25.39 -3.02
CA VAL A 129 1.77 -24.05 -3.41
C VAL A 129 0.60 -24.22 -4.38
N PRO A 130 -0.56 -23.58 -4.15
CA PRO A 130 -1.69 -23.65 -5.08
C PRO A 130 -1.31 -23.14 -6.47
N ASP A 131 -1.68 -23.90 -7.51
CA ASP A 131 -1.61 -23.42 -8.89
C ASP A 131 -2.76 -22.45 -9.18
N VAL A 132 -2.43 -21.29 -9.73
CA VAL A 132 -3.36 -20.20 -10.06
C VAL A 132 -3.37 -19.88 -11.55
N SER A 133 -2.72 -20.71 -12.38
CA SER A 133 -2.69 -20.57 -13.84
C SER A 133 -4.10 -20.49 -14.45
N THR A 134 -5.08 -21.20 -13.89
CA THR A 134 -6.48 -21.23 -14.34
C THR A 134 -7.40 -20.27 -13.58
N ALA A 135 -6.89 -19.56 -12.56
CA ALA A 135 -7.69 -18.63 -11.76
C ALA A 135 -8.27 -17.48 -12.61
N SER A 136 -9.53 -17.12 -12.40
CA SER A 136 -10.14 -15.93 -12.99
C SER A 136 -10.80 -15.13 -11.88
N PRO A 137 -10.03 -14.29 -11.16
CA PRO A 137 -10.55 -13.57 -10.01
C PRO A 137 -11.66 -12.61 -10.43
N ALA A 138 -12.78 -12.64 -9.71
CA ALA A 138 -13.80 -11.61 -9.82
C ALA A 138 -13.24 -10.29 -9.28
N LEU A 139 -13.41 -9.21 -10.06
CA LEU A 139 -12.92 -7.90 -9.67
C LEU A 139 -13.76 -7.33 -8.54
N VAL A 140 -13.09 -6.97 -7.45
CA VAL A 140 -13.68 -6.22 -6.34
C VAL A 140 -13.27 -4.75 -6.42
N SER A 141 -14.05 -3.88 -5.80
CA SER A 141 -13.70 -2.46 -5.64
C SER A 141 -12.46 -2.28 -4.76
N ALA A 142 -11.70 -1.21 -4.99
CA ALA A 142 -10.70 -0.76 -4.01
C ALA A 142 -11.38 -0.46 -2.65
N ASN A 143 -10.64 -0.60 -1.54
CA ASN A 143 -11.17 -0.57 -0.16
C ASN A 143 -12.16 -1.69 0.15
N THR A 144 -11.99 -2.87 -0.46
CA THR A 144 -12.82 -4.04 -0.16
C THR A 144 -11.93 -5.10 0.47
N PRO A 145 -11.77 -5.13 1.80
CA PRO A 145 -10.88 -6.08 2.45
C PRO A 145 -11.22 -7.52 2.07
N LEU A 146 -10.18 -8.28 1.73
CA LEU A 146 -10.26 -9.72 1.50
C LEU A 146 -9.52 -10.45 2.62
N GLU A 147 -9.90 -11.70 2.86
CA GLU A 147 -9.29 -12.52 3.90
C GLU A 147 -8.98 -13.91 3.37
N SER A 148 -7.81 -14.44 3.70
CA SER A 148 -7.43 -15.83 3.43
C SER A 148 -6.22 -16.26 4.24
N ALA A 149 -6.18 -17.54 4.61
CA ALA A 149 -5.08 -18.16 5.37
C ALA A 149 -4.60 -17.32 6.58
N GLY A 150 -5.54 -16.68 7.28
CA GLY A 150 -5.31 -15.84 8.46
C GLY A 150 -4.63 -14.49 8.19
N TRP A 151 -4.67 -14.01 6.94
CA TRP A 151 -4.31 -12.65 6.57
C TRP A 151 -5.58 -11.90 6.14
N ILE A 152 -5.76 -10.69 6.68
CA ILE A 152 -6.71 -9.72 6.13
C ILE A 152 -5.90 -8.72 5.32
N TYR A 153 -6.29 -8.46 4.09
CA TYR A 153 -5.55 -7.58 3.20
C TYR A 153 -6.47 -6.73 2.33
N ASP A 154 -6.07 -5.50 2.06
CA ASP A 154 -6.82 -4.55 1.26
C ASP A 154 -5.91 -3.78 0.29
N PHE A 155 -6.50 -3.40 -0.83
CA PHE A 155 -5.95 -2.48 -1.81
C PHE A 155 -6.83 -1.22 -1.82
N ASN A 156 -6.44 -0.25 -1.01
CA ASN A 156 -7.29 0.89 -0.66
C ASN A 156 -7.53 1.87 -1.83
N GLN A 157 -6.60 1.99 -2.78
CA GLN A 157 -6.80 2.88 -3.93
C GLN A 157 -5.97 2.48 -5.14
N PRO A 158 -6.46 2.74 -6.37
CA PRO A 158 -5.72 2.43 -7.60
C PRO A 158 -4.30 3.02 -7.68
N THR A 159 -4.05 4.16 -7.03
CA THR A 159 -2.74 4.82 -7.00
C THR A 159 -1.69 4.09 -6.15
N TYR A 160 -2.10 3.07 -5.40
CA TYR A 160 -1.21 2.20 -4.64
C TYR A 160 -0.60 1.08 -5.48
N ALA A 161 -0.81 1.11 -6.79
CA ALA A 161 0.01 0.36 -7.72
C ALA A 161 0.59 1.28 -8.80
N ALA A 162 1.85 1.06 -9.15
CA ALA A 162 2.52 1.86 -10.17
C ALA A 162 3.60 1.06 -10.88
N PRO A 163 3.83 1.30 -12.19
CA PRO A 163 5.02 0.83 -12.86
C PRO A 163 6.25 1.60 -12.37
N ILE A 164 7.39 0.91 -12.27
CA ILE A 164 8.69 1.48 -12.00
C ILE A 164 9.59 1.16 -13.19
N ILE A 165 10.08 2.21 -13.84
CA ILE A 165 10.96 2.12 -15.00
C ILE A 165 12.41 2.23 -14.51
N GLY A 166 13.23 1.24 -14.86
CA GLY A 166 14.63 1.19 -14.51
C GLY A 166 14.94 0.28 -13.32
N PRO A 167 16.20 0.28 -12.85
CA PRO A 167 16.64 -0.58 -11.76
C PRO A 167 16.13 -0.11 -10.39
N LEU A 168 15.98 -1.07 -9.47
CA LEU A 168 15.73 -0.82 -8.06
C LEU A 168 16.93 -1.29 -7.25
N GLY A 169 17.72 -0.34 -6.74
CA GLY A 169 19.02 -0.64 -6.15
C GLY A 169 19.92 -1.35 -7.15
N GLN A 170 20.33 -2.57 -6.82
CA GLN A 170 21.16 -3.43 -7.68
C GLN A 170 20.36 -4.29 -8.67
N TYR A 171 19.02 -4.33 -8.54
CA TYR A 171 18.18 -5.24 -9.32
C TYR A 171 17.73 -4.59 -10.62
N GLN A 172 17.95 -5.27 -11.74
CA GLN A 172 17.33 -4.96 -13.03
C GLN A 172 16.08 -5.83 -13.23
N PRO A 173 15.01 -5.30 -13.86
CA PRO A 173 13.87 -6.13 -14.25
C PRO A 173 14.30 -7.11 -15.34
N THR A 174 13.99 -8.39 -15.15
CA THR A 174 14.27 -9.47 -16.10
C THR A 174 13.18 -9.56 -17.16
N ASN A 175 11.92 -9.31 -16.80
CA ASN A 175 10.79 -9.41 -17.73
C ASN A 175 10.49 -8.09 -18.43
N GLY A 176 10.87 -6.97 -17.84
CA GLY A 176 11.00 -5.69 -18.55
C GLY A 176 10.71 -4.45 -17.70
N ARG A 177 9.78 -4.54 -16.75
CA ARG A 177 9.56 -3.47 -15.77
C ARG A 177 9.20 -4.02 -14.40
N PHE A 178 9.50 -3.24 -13.37
CA PHE A 178 8.95 -3.51 -12.06
C PHE A 178 7.55 -2.90 -11.94
N VAL A 179 6.70 -3.53 -11.15
CA VAL A 179 5.43 -2.98 -10.68
C VAL A 179 5.43 -3.07 -9.17
N VAL A 180 5.18 -1.94 -8.51
CA VAL A 180 4.91 -1.91 -7.07
C VAL A 180 3.42 -2.02 -6.84
N VAL A 181 3.04 -2.80 -5.83
CA VAL A 181 1.70 -2.82 -5.23
C VAL A 181 1.87 -2.63 -3.73
N LEU A 182 1.27 -1.58 -3.19
CA LEU A 182 1.21 -1.32 -1.76
C LEU A 182 -0.08 -1.94 -1.20
N VAL A 183 0.06 -3.02 -0.45
CA VAL A 183 -1.05 -3.74 0.20
C VAL A 183 -1.12 -3.36 1.67
N PHE A 184 -2.33 -3.25 2.21
CA PHE A 184 -2.56 -3.02 3.64
C PHE A 184 -2.94 -4.34 4.27
N ALA A 185 -2.04 -4.92 5.07
CA ALA A 185 -2.18 -6.25 5.62
C ALA A 185 -2.33 -6.22 7.15
N VAL A 186 -3.12 -7.15 7.67
CA VAL A 186 -3.23 -7.48 9.09
C VAL A 186 -2.90 -8.96 9.21
N ASN A 187 -1.98 -9.29 10.12
CA ASN A 187 -1.68 -10.68 10.46
C ASN A 187 -2.64 -11.14 11.56
N ASN A 188 -3.46 -12.14 11.24
CA ASN A 188 -4.45 -12.73 12.14
C ASN A 188 -4.19 -14.23 12.38
N THR A 189 -2.96 -14.70 12.18
CA THR A 189 -2.62 -16.12 12.39
C THR A 189 -2.33 -16.49 13.84
N GLY A 190 -2.27 -15.50 14.72
CA GLY A 190 -1.96 -15.69 16.15
C GLY A 190 -0.47 -15.70 16.47
N THR A 191 0.41 -15.63 15.47
CA THR A 191 1.87 -15.55 15.67
C THR A 191 2.50 -14.50 14.77
N THR A 192 3.60 -13.90 15.22
CA THR A 192 4.40 -12.99 14.38
C THR A 192 5.05 -13.79 13.25
N GLN A 193 4.81 -13.39 11.99
CA GLN A 193 5.35 -14.07 10.82
C GLN A 193 5.42 -13.12 9.62
N THR A 194 6.19 -13.51 8.61
CA THR A 194 6.27 -12.82 7.32
C THR A 194 5.11 -13.24 6.41
N ILE A 195 4.75 -12.37 5.46
CA ILE A 195 3.84 -12.77 4.39
C ILE A 195 4.55 -13.82 3.54
N PRO A 196 3.96 -15.01 3.28
CA PRO A 196 4.62 -16.02 2.47
C PRO A 196 5.00 -15.47 1.09
N THR A 197 6.18 -15.84 0.59
CA THR A 197 6.72 -15.32 -0.69
C THR A 197 5.73 -15.43 -1.84
N GLU A 198 5.08 -16.59 -1.95
CA GLU A 198 4.13 -16.91 -3.02
C GLU A 198 2.69 -16.50 -2.70
N PHE A 199 2.44 -15.80 -1.59
CA PHE A 199 1.07 -15.49 -1.16
C PHE A 199 0.33 -14.62 -2.18
N PHE A 200 0.97 -13.57 -2.68
CA PHE A 200 0.39 -12.64 -3.63
C PHE A 200 0.95 -12.81 -5.04
N VAL A 201 0.09 -12.62 -6.03
CA VAL A 201 0.42 -12.70 -7.45
C VAL A 201 -0.29 -11.61 -8.23
N LEU A 202 0.28 -11.26 -9.39
CA LEU A 202 -0.41 -10.54 -10.44
C LEU A 202 -0.75 -11.48 -11.59
N LYS A 203 -1.94 -11.32 -12.19
CA LYS A 203 -2.29 -11.96 -13.46
C LYS A 203 -2.64 -10.91 -14.49
N ASP A 204 -2.11 -11.03 -15.70
CA ASP A 204 -2.44 -10.12 -16.80
C ASP A 204 -3.58 -10.63 -17.68
N ALA A 205 -4.02 -9.79 -18.63
CA ALA A 205 -5.06 -10.11 -19.60
C ALA A 205 -4.73 -11.34 -20.48
N GLN A 206 -3.44 -11.62 -20.69
CA GLN A 206 -2.97 -12.78 -21.44
C GLN A 206 -2.93 -14.06 -20.60
N GLY A 207 -3.24 -13.97 -19.30
CA GLY A 207 -3.28 -15.08 -18.36
C GLY A 207 -1.91 -15.43 -17.76
N ARG A 208 -0.86 -14.64 -18.00
CA ARG A 208 0.46 -14.84 -17.39
C ARG A 208 0.39 -14.45 -15.92
N VAL A 209 1.04 -15.24 -15.08
CA VAL A 209 1.10 -15.03 -13.63
C VAL A 209 2.50 -14.53 -13.27
N TRP A 210 2.55 -13.45 -12.51
CA TRP A 210 3.77 -12.79 -12.06
C TRP A 210 3.85 -12.88 -10.53
N ASN A 211 4.95 -13.45 -10.04
CA ASN A 211 5.21 -13.60 -8.62
C ASN A 211 5.86 -12.34 -8.04
N ALA A 212 5.59 -12.10 -6.77
CA ALA A 212 6.29 -11.08 -6.01
C ALA A 212 7.78 -11.44 -5.90
N ARG A 213 8.62 -10.41 -5.82
CA ARG A 213 10.08 -10.48 -5.69
C ARG A 213 10.45 -9.88 -4.32
N PRO A 214 10.49 -10.67 -3.24
CA PRO A 214 10.74 -10.15 -1.89
C PRO A 214 12.06 -9.38 -1.79
N GLU A 215 13.12 -9.87 -2.45
CA GLU A 215 14.44 -9.23 -2.45
C GLU A 215 14.44 -7.85 -3.12
N VAL A 216 13.60 -7.64 -4.12
CA VAL A 216 13.44 -6.32 -4.77
C VAL A 216 12.54 -5.42 -3.93
N SER A 217 11.56 -6.00 -3.23
CA SER A 217 10.71 -5.28 -2.27
C SER A 217 11.54 -4.70 -1.13
N ASP A 218 12.53 -5.45 -0.62
CA ASP A 218 13.47 -4.98 0.41
C ASP A 218 14.32 -3.80 -0.09
N ALA A 219 14.76 -3.84 -1.34
CA ALA A 219 15.53 -2.73 -1.93
C ALA A 219 14.68 -1.48 -2.22
N TYR A 220 13.37 -1.65 -2.40
CA TYR A 220 12.44 -0.56 -2.65
C TYR A 220 12.01 0.15 -1.36
N VAL A 221 11.83 -0.58 -0.27
CA VAL A 221 11.23 -0.05 0.96
C VAL A 221 12.20 0.82 1.73
N ILE A 222 11.72 2.01 2.09
CA ILE A 222 12.26 2.87 3.12
C ILE A 222 11.18 2.93 4.21
N PRO A 223 11.37 2.25 5.35
CA PRO A 223 10.34 2.12 6.38
C PRO A 223 9.77 3.47 6.82
N ASN A 224 8.44 3.57 6.88
CA ASN A 224 7.65 4.75 7.23
C ASN A 224 7.74 5.92 6.22
N VAL A 225 8.34 5.72 5.05
CA VAL A 225 8.37 6.72 3.97
C VAL A 225 7.46 6.30 2.81
N ASN A 226 7.67 5.09 2.28
CA ASN A 226 6.89 4.57 1.16
C ASN A 226 6.09 3.29 1.51
N ALA A 227 6.48 2.59 2.56
CA ALA A 227 5.73 1.50 3.19
C ALA A 227 6.18 1.36 4.65
N ASP A 228 5.35 0.74 5.48
CA ASP A 228 5.77 0.37 6.85
C ASP A 228 6.77 -0.77 6.81
N LEU A 229 6.49 -1.77 5.96
CA LEU A 229 7.24 -3.02 5.90
C LEU A 229 7.51 -3.46 4.45
N SER A 230 8.58 -4.22 4.27
CA SER A 230 8.81 -5.03 3.06
C SER A 230 8.24 -6.44 3.22
N GLN A 231 8.14 -7.20 2.13
CA GLN A 231 7.58 -8.55 2.16
C GLN A 231 8.33 -9.51 3.08
N THR A 232 9.64 -9.35 3.25
CA THR A 232 10.47 -10.23 4.10
C THR A 232 10.42 -9.87 5.58
N GLN A 233 9.82 -8.73 5.93
CA GLN A 233 9.70 -8.29 7.31
C GLN A 233 8.47 -8.91 7.98
N ALA A 234 8.63 -9.30 9.25
CA ALA A 234 7.57 -9.96 9.99
C ALA A 234 6.49 -8.96 10.42
N LEU A 235 5.22 -9.32 10.21
CA LEU A 235 4.07 -8.64 10.83
C LEU A 235 3.74 -9.29 12.17
N SER A 236 3.62 -8.47 13.21
CA SER A 236 3.04 -8.90 14.49
C SER A 236 1.56 -9.25 14.32
N SER A 237 1.08 -10.24 15.08
CA SER A 237 -0.34 -10.60 15.14
C SER A 237 -1.11 -9.73 16.15
N ASP A 238 -0.84 -8.43 16.16
CA ASP A 238 -1.43 -7.45 17.10
C ASP A 238 -2.75 -6.83 16.59
N GLY A 239 -3.20 -7.24 15.40
CA GLY A 239 -4.40 -6.71 14.75
C GLY A 239 -4.22 -5.35 14.09
N LEU A 240 -2.99 -4.77 14.10
CA LEU A 240 -2.72 -3.50 13.44
C LEU A 240 -2.51 -3.70 11.94
N THR A 241 -3.11 -2.81 11.15
CA THR A 241 -2.86 -2.75 9.72
C THR A 241 -1.50 -2.14 9.45
N ARG A 242 -0.71 -2.82 8.62
CA ARG A 242 0.59 -2.33 8.12
C ARG A 242 0.57 -2.29 6.60
N SER A 243 1.14 -1.24 6.04
CA SER A 243 1.40 -1.14 4.61
C SER A 243 2.64 -1.95 4.24
N VAL A 244 2.51 -2.84 3.26
CA VAL A 244 3.57 -3.71 2.77
C VAL A 244 3.76 -3.45 1.27
N ALA A 245 4.97 -3.07 0.86
CA ALA A 245 5.27 -2.94 -0.57
C ALA A 245 5.66 -4.29 -1.16
N LEU A 246 5.01 -4.66 -2.25
CA LEU A 246 5.28 -5.86 -3.04
C LEU A 246 5.74 -5.45 -4.42
N ILE A 247 6.91 -5.94 -4.83
CA ILE A 247 7.45 -5.69 -6.18
C ILE A 247 7.27 -6.92 -7.05
N PHE A 248 6.78 -6.71 -8.26
CA PHE A 248 6.62 -7.72 -9.30
C PHE A 248 7.48 -7.36 -10.51
N ASP A 249 8.06 -8.34 -11.16
CA ASP A 249 8.80 -8.17 -12.42
C ASP A 249 7.93 -8.65 -13.57
N VAL A 250 7.34 -7.71 -14.31
CA VAL A 250 6.31 -7.99 -15.31
C VAL A 250 6.79 -7.63 -16.71
N ALA A 251 6.26 -8.33 -17.71
CA ALA A 251 6.52 -7.99 -19.10
C ALA A 251 5.98 -6.58 -19.46
N PRO A 252 6.63 -5.87 -20.38
CA PRO A 252 6.22 -4.52 -20.77
C PRO A 252 4.87 -4.48 -21.49
N ASP A 253 4.42 -5.60 -22.08
CA ASP A 253 3.13 -5.74 -22.76
C ASP A 253 2.01 -6.26 -21.84
N ALA A 254 2.31 -6.53 -20.57
CA ALA A 254 1.31 -6.99 -19.61
C ALA A 254 0.31 -5.86 -19.32
N THR A 255 -0.98 -6.11 -19.54
CA THR A 255 -2.08 -5.15 -19.32
C THR A 255 -3.13 -5.76 -18.41
N ASN A 256 -4.01 -4.91 -17.87
CA ASN A 256 -5.09 -5.31 -16.96
C ASN A 256 -4.60 -6.22 -15.83
N LEU A 257 -3.56 -5.78 -15.12
CA LEU A 257 -2.97 -6.55 -14.03
C LEU A 257 -3.96 -6.67 -12.88
N VAL A 258 -4.34 -7.90 -12.55
CA VAL A 258 -5.20 -8.26 -11.43
C VAL A 258 -4.35 -8.79 -10.28
N PHE A 259 -4.45 -8.15 -9.12
CA PHE A 259 -3.78 -8.53 -7.88
C PHE A 259 -4.70 -9.37 -7.00
N PHE A 260 -4.20 -10.52 -6.55
CA PHE A 260 -4.95 -11.44 -5.68
C PHE A 260 -4.01 -12.35 -4.88
N ALA A 261 -4.55 -13.01 -3.86
CA ALA A 261 -3.82 -14.00 -3.08
C ALA A 261 -4.01 -15.41 -3.66
N ARG A 262 -2.96 -16.23 -3.70
CA ARG A 262 -3.04 -17.63 -4.16
C ARG A 262 -4.00 -18.47 -3.32
N SER A 263 -4.12 -18.15 -2.03
CA SER A 263 -5.06 -18.79 -1.09
C SER A 263 -6.52 -18.33 -1.27
N ASN A 264 -6.77 -17.28 -2.06
CA ASN A 264 -8.10 -16.84 -2.47
C ASN A 264 -8.08 -16.39 -3.95
N PRO A 265 -8.04 -17.35 -4.89
CA PRO A 265 -7.94 -17.06 -6.33
C PRO A 265 -9.27 -16.59 -6.95
N ALA A 266 -10.35 -16.53 -6.17
CA ALA A 266 -11.68 -16.20 -6.66
C ALA A 266 -11.95 -14.69 -6.72
N GLN A 267 -11.17 -13.87 -6.00
CA GLN A 267 -11.38 -12.42 -5.89
C GLN A 267 -10.06 -11.67 -5.97
N GLY A 268 -10.08 -10.49 -6.58
CA GLY A 268 -8.90 -9.64 -6.70
C GLY A 268 -9.22 -8.24 -7.16
N TRP A 269 -8.21 -7.39 -7.21
CA TRP A 269 -8.33 -6.00 -7.65
C TRP A 269 -7.64 -5.80 -8.98
N LEU A 270 -8.27 -5.05 -9.87
CA LEU A 270 -7.57 -4.50 -11.03
C LEU A 270 -6.66 -3.36 -10.55
N VAL A 271 -5.35 -3.59 -10.58
CA VAL A 271 -4.37 -2.63 -10.04
C VAL A 271 -3.75 -1.73 -11.11
N LEU A 272 -3.62 -2.23 -12.36
CA LEU A 272 -3.15 -1.45 -13.50
C LEU A 272 -3.96 -1.82 -14.75
N PRO A 273 -4.91 -0.98 -15.19
CA PRO A 273 -5.75 -1.27 -16.36
C PRO A 273 -4.95 -1.22 -17.66
N ASN A 274 -4.15 -0.17 -17.86
CA ASN A 274 -3.26 0.01 -19.01
C ASN A 274 -1.96 0.66 -18.52
N VAL A 275 -0.83 0.19 -19.05
CA VAL A 275 0.53 0.65 -18.73
C VAL A 275 1.25 0.96 -20.01
#